data_AF-A0A2Y9IWA5-F1
#
_entry.id   AF-A0A2Y9IWA5-F1
#
_cell.length_a   1.000
_cell.length_b   1.000
_cell.length_c   1.000
_cell.angle_alpha   90.00
_cell.angle_beta   90.00
_cell.angle_gamma   90.00
#
_symmetry.space_group_name_H-M   'P 1'
#
loop_
_entity.id
_entity.type
_entity.pdbx_description
1 polymer ?
#
loop_
_entity_poly.entity_id
_entity_poly.type
_entity_poly.pdbx_seq_one_letter_code
_entity_poly.pdbx_strand_id
1 'polypeptide(L)'
;MASKLLRAVILGPPGSGKGTVCQRIAQSFGLQHLSSGHFLRENIKANTGFPRTLVQAEALDKICELDLVITLNIPFETLKDRLSRRWIHPASGRVYNLDFNPPHVHGVDDITGEPLVQQEDDKPEAVAARLRQYKDVAKPVIELYKSRGVLHQFSGTETNKIWPYVYMLFSNKITPIQSKEAY
;
A
#
# COMPACT_ATOMS: atom_id res chain seq x y z
N MET A 1 13.04 28.78 -9.03
CA MET A 1 13.57 27.40 -9.05
C MET A 1 12.39 26.46 -9.13
N ALA A 2 12.35 25.54 -10.09
CA ALA A 2 11.32 24.49 -10.10
C ALA A 2 11.47 23.66 -8.82
N SER A 3 10.38 23.44 -8.08
CA SER A 3 10.40 22.56 -6.93
C SER A 3 10.80 21.16 -7.38
N LYS A 4 11.78 20.54 -6.71
CA LYS A 4 12.14 19.14 -7.00
C LYS A 4 10.91 18.28 -6.72
N LEU A 5 10.41 17.57 -7.74
CA LEU A 5 9.28 16.66 -7.58
C LEU A 5 9.70 15.47 -6.72
N LEU A 6 8.96 15.20 -5.64
CA LEU A 6 9.18 14.05 -4.77
C LEU A 6 8.84 12.74 -5.52
N ARG A 7 9.79 11.80 -5.54
CA ARG A 7 9.58 10.45 -6.08
C ARG A 7 9.63 9.43 -4.95
N ALA A 8 8.46 8.92 -4.57
CA ALA A 8 8.31 8.00 -3.45
C ALA A 8 7.68 6.66 -3.87
N VAL A 9 8.13 5.58 -3.23
CA VAL A 9 7.58 4.22 -3.39
C VAL A 9 7.15 3.68 -2.04
N ILE A 10 5.99 3.01 -1.99
CA ILE A 10 5.53 2.25 -0.83
C ILE A 10 5.49 0.76 -1.15
N LEU A 11 6.33 0.00 -0.46
CA LEU A 11 6.44 -1.45 -0.52
C LEU A 11 5.74 -2.08 0.69
N GLY A 12 5.21 -3.28 0.51
CA GLY A 12 4.63 -4.06 1.59
C GLY A 12 3.85 -5.27 1.09
N PRO A 13 3.75 -6.32 1.91
CA PRO A 13 2.99 -7.52 1.56
C PRO A 13 1.50 -7.22 1.38
N PRO A 14 0.73 -8.13 0.74
CA PRO A 14 -0.73 -8.11 0.81
C PRO A 14 -1.22 -7.98 2.26
N GLY A 15 -2.21 -7.13 2.52
CA GLY A 15 -2.75 -6.89 3.87
C GLY A 15 -1.97 -5.89 4.73
N SER A 16 -0.83 -5.35 4.26
CA SER A 16 0.00 -4.43 5.07
C SER A 16 -0.60 -3.04 5.31
N GLY A 17 -1.63 -2.66 4.55
CA GLY A 17 -2.25 -1.33 4.63
C GLY A 17 -1.69 -0.30 3.63
N LYS A 18 -0.78 -0.70 2.74
CA LYS A 18 -0.18 0.18 1.70
C LYS A 18 -1.20 1.01 0.92
N GLY A 19 -2.35 0.45 0.53
CA GLY A 19 -3.39 1.17 -0.24
C GLY A 19 -4.03 2.30 0.57
N THR A 20 -4.38 2.01 1.83
CA THR A 20 -4.91 2.97 2.79
C THR A 20 -3.91 4.10 3.04
N VAL A 21 -2.64 3.75 3.24
CA VAL A 21 -1.56 4.73 3.44
C VAL A 21 -1.39 5.63 2.21
N CYS A 22 -1.32 5.05 1.00
CA CYS A 22 -1.21 5.84 -0.23
C CYS A 22 -2.39 6.79 -0.44
N GLN A 23 -3.62 6.35 -0.14
CA GLN A 23 -4.81 7.21 -0.23
C GLN A 23 -4.72 8.40 0.72
N ARG A 24 -4.30 8.17 1.97
CA ARG A 24 -4.09 9.25 2.94
C ARG A 24 -2.97 10.19 2.51
N ILE A 25 -1.85 9.68 1.97
CA ILE A 25 -0.78 10.53 1.40
C ILE A 25 -1.34 11.43 0.30
N ALA A 26 -2.09 10.86 -0.64
CA ALA A 26 -2.68 11.61 -1.75
C ALA A 26 -3.57 12.76 -1.25
N GLN A 27 -4.41 12.48 -0.25
CA GLN A 27 -5.30 13.47 0.37
C GLN A 27 -4.54 14.55 1.16
N SER A 28 -3.57 14.15 2.01
CA SER A 28 -2.85 15.08 2.89
C SER A 28 -1.80 15.92 2.18
N PHE A 29 -1.27 15.47 1.04
CA PHE A 29 -0.17 16.14 0.36
C PHE A 29 -0.47 16.53 -1.10
N GLY A 30 -1.69 16.28 -1.58
CA GLY A 30 -2.08 16.63 -2.95
C GLY A 30 -1.38 15.82 -4.03
N LEU A 31 -0.91 14.63 -3.68
CA LEU A 31 -0.17 13.78 -4.60
C LEU A 31 -1.13 12.87 -5.39
N GLN A 32 -0.83 12.64 -6.66
CA GLN A 32 -1.51 11.61 -7.43
C GLN A 32 -0.97 10.23 -7.04
N HIS A 33 -1.83 9.36 -6.52
CA HIS A 33 -1.44 7.98 -6.21
C HIS A 33 -1.47 7.12 -7.47
N LEU A 34 -0.27 6.74 -7.93
CA LEU A 34 -0.08 5.79 -9.02
C LEU A 34 0.15 4.39 -8.47
N SER A 35 -0.59 3.40 -8.94
CA SER A 35 -0.34 2.00 -8.61
C SER A 35 -0.35 1.15 -9.87
N SER A 36 0.48 0.10 -9.94
CA SER A 36 0.42 -0.81 -11.10
C SER A 36 -0.96 -1.46 -11.23
N GLY A 37 -1.69 -1.66 -10.12
CA GLY A 37 -3.08 -2.11 -10.17
C GLY A 37 -4.09 -1.08 -10.66
N HIS A 38 -3.76 0.22 -10.70
CA HIS A 38 -4.58 1.25 -11.33
C HIS A 38 -4.40 1.19 -12.85
N PHE A 39 -3.15 1.22 -13.34
CA PHE A 39 -2.84 1.13 -14.77
C PHE A 39 -3.14 -0.25 -15.38
N LEU A 40 -2.90 -1.32 -14.63
CA LEU A 40 -3.26 -2.67 -15.07
C LEU A 40 -4.77 -2.86 -15.01
N ARG A 41 -5.57 -2.15 -14.21
CA ARG A 41 -7.04 -2.31 -14.26
C ARG A 41 -7.63 -1.95 -15.63
N GLU A 42 -6.91 -1.16 -16.44
CA GLU A 42 -7.27 -0.88 -17.83
C GLU A 42 -6.92 -2.05 -18.78
N ASN A 43 -6.13 -3.06 -18.36
CA ASN A 43 -5.67 -4.16 -19.22
C ASN A 43 -5.67 -5.60 -18.60
N ILE A 44 -5.40 -5.82 -17.30
CA ILE A 44 -5.44 -7.07 -16.53
C ILE A 44 -5.67 -6.80 -15.00
N LYS A 45 -6.62 -7.48 -14.34
CA LYS A 45 -6.87 -7.38 -12.87
C LYS A 45 -5.68 -7.88 -12.02
N ALA A 46 -4.67 -7.04 -11.75
CA ALA A 46 -3.59 -7.37 -10.80
C ALA A 46 -3.32 -6.22 -9.81
N ASN A 47 -3.80 -6.37 -8.58
CA ASN A 47 -3.96 -5.27 -7.62
C ASN A 47 -2.77 -5.11 -6.68
N THR A 48 -1.58 -4.75 -7.17
CA THR A 48 -0.36 -4.99 -6.38
C THR A 48 0.77 -3.98 -6.71
N GLY A 49 1.75 -3.76 -5.82
CA GLY A 49 2.68 -2.60 -5.86
C GLY A 49 3.67 -2.57 -7.03
N PHE A 50 4.49 -1.53 -7.15
CA PHE A 50 5.60 -1.41 -8.11
C PHE A 50 6.75 -0.59 -7.49
N PRO A 51 8.02 -0.96 -7.68
CA PRO A 51 8.50 -2.21 -8.28
C PRO A 51 8.30 -3.41 -7.35
N ARG A 52 8.21 -4.62 -7.91
CA ARG A 52 8.16 -5.88 -7.13
C ARG A 52 9.40 -6.73 -7.30
N THR A 53 9.93 -6.78 -8.51
CA THR A 53 11.13 -7.56 -8.83
C THR A 53 12.34 -6.63 -8.95
N LEU A 54 13.53 -7.20 -8.81
CA LEU A 54 14.77 -6.46 -9.00
C LEU A 54 14.85 -5.81 -10.39
N VAL A 55 14.47 -6.56 -11.43
CA VAL A 55 14.44 -6.05 -12.82
C VAL A 55 13.52 -4.84 -12.96
N GLN A 56 12.37 -4.80 -12.28
CA GLN A 56 11.48 -3.64 -12.28
C GLN A 56 12.10 -2.45 -11.55
N ALA A 57 12.81 -2.69 -10.44
CA ALA A 57 13.50 -1.65 -9.69
C ALA A 57 14.64 -1.03 -10.52
N GLU A 58 15.46 -1.86 -11.16
CA GLU A 58 16.53 -1.41 -12.08
C GLU A 58 15.99 -0.66 -13.30
N ALA A 59 14.84 -1.08 -13.85
CA ALA A 59 14.18 -0.37 -14.93
C ALA A 59 13.65 1.00 -14.47
N LEU A 60 13.06 1.06 -13.28
CA LEU A 60 12.59 2.32 -12.69
C LEU A 60 13.76 3.29 -12.46
N ASP A 61 14.89 2.79 -11.96
CA ASP A 61 16.09 3.57 -11.69
C ASP A 61 16.68 4.23 -12.95
N LYS A 62 16.47 3.66 -14.14
CA LYS A 62 16.89 4.26 -15.41
C LYS A 62 16.03 5.45 -15.82
N ILE A 63 14.81 5.54 -15.30
CA ILE A 63 13.83 6.57 -15.65
C ILE A 63 13.81 7.66 -14.59
N CYS A 64 13.96 7.29 -13.32
CA CYS A 64 13.92 8.23 -12.22
C CYS A 64 14.78 7.78 -11.02
N GLU A 65 15.40 8.77 -10.37
CA GLU A 65 16.03 8.59 -9.06
C GLU A 65 14.95 8.74 -7.97
N LEU A 66 14.80 7.73 -7.11
CA LEU A 66 13.84 7.75 -6.00
C LEU A 66 14.41 8.51 -4.80
N ASP A 67 13.62 9.40 -4.22
CA ASP A 67 14.00 10.17 -3.02
C ASP A 67 13.62 9.45 -1.72
N LEU A 68 12.63 8.55 -1.78
CA LEU A 68 12.04 7.90 -0.61
C LEU A 68 11.45 6.54 -0.96
N VAL A 69 11.81 5.49 -0.23
CA VAL A 69 11.17 4.18 -0.30
C VAL A 69 10.70 3.81 1.10
N ILE A 70 9.42 3.50 1.28
CA ILE A 70 8.86 3.07 2.56
C ILE A 70 8.47 1.60 2.46
N THR A 71 8.95 0.76 3.37
CA THR A 71 8.51 -0.64 3.48
C THR A 71 7.70 -0.87 4.75
N LEU A 72 6.52 -1.46 4.61
CA LEU A 72 5.64 -1.84 5.72
C LEU A 72 5.92 -3.29 6.14
N ASN A 73 6.74 -3.46 7.18
CA ASN A 73 7.09 -4.74 7.75
C ASN A 73 6.09 -5.13 8.87
N ILE A 74 4.99 -5.74 8.46
CA ILE A 74 3.93 -6.19 9.37
C ILE A 74 4.09 -7.70 9.63
N PRO A 75 3.97 -8.18 10.88
CA PRO A 75 4.07 -9.61 11.19
C PRO A 75 3.10 -10.48 10.39
N PHE A 76 3.55 -11.69 10.05
CA PHE A 76 2.79 -12.62 9.21
C PHE A 76 1.40 -12.95 9.76
N GLU A 77 1.29 -13.26 11.06
CA GLU A 77 0.00 -13.57 11.69
C GLU A 77 -0.97 -12.39 11.60
N THR A 78 -0.49 -11.17 11.84
CA THR A 78 -1.30 -9.95 11.69
C THR A 78 -1.78 -9.76 10.25
N LEU A 79 -0.95 -10.08 9.24
CA LEU A 79 -1.36 -10.01 7.84
C LEU A 79 -2.41 -11.06 7.49
N LYS A 80 -2.28 -12.27 8.04
CA LYS A 80 -3.24 -13.36 7.86
C LYS A 80 -4.60 -12.99 8.42
N ASP A 81 -4.65 -12.46 9.64
CA ASP A 81 -5.89 -12.00 10.28
C ASP A 81 -6.53 -10.83 9.52
N ARG A 82 -5.72 -9.90 9.01
CA ARG A 82 -6.22 -8.78 8.21
C ARG A 82 -6.82 -9.22 6.88
N LEU A 83 -6.23 -10.22 6.24
CA LEU A 83 -6.71 -10.72 4.96
C LEU A 83 -7.98 -11.56 5.12
N SER A 84 -8.10 -12.36 6.18
CA SER A 84 -9.31 -13.15 6.44
C SER A 84 -10.55 -12.29 6.73
N ARG A 85 -10.36 -11.06 7.22
CA ARG A 85 -11.43 -10.07 7.50
C ARG A 85 -11.61 -9.04 6.40
N ARG A 86 -10.98 -9.26 5.23
CA ARG A 86 -11.06 -8.35 4.09
C ARG A 86 -12.30 -8.64 3.26
N TRP A 87 -12.98 -7.57 2.88
CA TRP A 87 -14.14 -7.59 1.99
C TRP A 87 -13.91 -6.61 0.85
N ILE A 88 -14.42 -6.91 -0.34
CA ILE A 88 -14.21 -6.09 -1.53
C ILE A 88 -15.53 -5.91 -2.25
N HIS A 89 -15.78 -4.69 -2.70
CA HIS A 89 -16.83 -4.43 -3.66
C HIS A 89 -16.34 -4.74 -5.09
N PRO A 90 -16.86 -5.75 -5.81
CA PRO A 90 -16.27 -6.20 -7.08
C PRO A 90 -16.23 -5.15 -8.18
N ALA A 91 -17.29 -4.33 -8.30
CA ALA A 91 -17.43 -3.37 -9.38
C ALA A 91 -16.49 -2.17 -9.23
N SER A 92 -16.31 -1.67 -7.99
CA SER A 92 -15.45 -0.50 -7.73
C SER A 92 -14.03 -0.87 -7.29
N GLY A 93 -13.84 -2.06 -6.74
CA GLY A 93 -12.61 -2.47 -6.06
C GLY A 93 -12.38 -1.78 -4.71
N ARG A 94 -13.39 -1.11 -4.11
CA ARG A 94 -13.34 -0.60 -2.73
C ARG A 94 -13.09 -1.76 -1.77
N VAL A 95 -12.27 -1.52 -0.75
CA VAL A 95 -11.82 -2.54 0.20
C VAL A 95 -12.26 -2.15 1.60
N TYR A 96 -12.87 -3.10 2.28
CA TYR A 96 -13.35 -3.01 3.64
C TYR A 96 -12.62 -4.01 4.52
N ASN A 97 -12.44 -3.67 5.79
CA ASN A 97 -11.93 -4.60 6.80
C ASN A 97 -12.71 -4.35 8.10
N LEU A 98 -13.23 -5.43 8.67
CA LEU A 98 -14.14 -5.37 9.81
C LEU A 98 -13.54 -4.72 11.08
N ASP A 99 -12.21 -4.68 11.21
CA ASP A 99 -11.54 -4.10 12.37
C ASP A 99 -11.14 -2.63 12.19
N PHE A 100 -10.81 -2.21 10.97
CA PHE A 100 -10.21 -0.88 10.72
C PHE A 100 -11.10 0.07 9.93
N ASN A 101 -11.88 -0.47 8.99
CA ASN A 101 -12.79 0.29 8.16
C ASN A 101 -13.99 -0.60 7.80
N PRO A 102 -14.82 -0.96 8.79
CA PRO A 102 -16.01 -1.75 8.54
C PRO A 102 -16.97 -0.98 7.63
N PRO A 103 -17.72 -1.65 6.75
CA PRO A 103 -18.81 -1.01 6.03
C PRO A 103 -19.88 -0.55 7.04
N HIS A 104 -20.65 0.48 6.69
CA HIS A 104 -21.77 0.96 7.51
C HIS A 104 -22.79 -0.15 7.77
N VAL A 105 -23.00 -1.02 6.78
CA VAL A 105 -23.85 -2.21 6.89
C VAL A 105 -23.02 -3.44 6.50
N HIS A 106 -23.02 -4.45 7.37
CA HIS A 106 -22.22 -5.66 7.15
C HIS A 106 -22.56 -6.33 5.80
N GLY A 107 -21.52 -6.57 4.98
CA GLY A 107 -21.67 -7.22 3.68
C GLY A 107 -22.17 -6.32 2.55
N VAL A 108 -22.28 -5.00 2.77
CA VAL A 108 -22.83 -4.05 1.80
C VAL A 108 -21.86 -2.91 1.54
N ASP A 109 -21.72 -2.51 0.28
CA ASP A 109 -20.90 -1.36 -0.12
C ASP A 109 -21.58 -0.03 0.25
N ASP A 110 -20.84 0.86 0.91
CA ASP A 110 -21.39 2.12 1.47
C ASP A 110 -21.91 3.11 0.43
N ILE A 111 -21.46 3.02 -0.82
CA ILE A 111 -21.81 3.99 -1.88
C ILE A 111 -22.94 3.46 -2.74
N THR A 112 -22.89 2.18 -3.09
CA THR A 112 -23.79 1.58 -4.09
C THR A 112 -24.89 0.73 -3.47
N GLY A 113 -24.72 0.25 -2.23
CA GLY A 113 -25.61 -0.73 -1.63
C GLY A 113 -25.45 -2.15 -2.19
N GLU A 114 -24.49 -2.38 -3.08
CA GLU A 114 -24.21 -3.69 -3.69
C GLU A 114 -23.47 -4.62 -2.71
N PRO A 115 -23.59 -5.95 -2.88
CA PRO A 115 -22.98 -6.91 -1.97
C PRO A 115 -21.45 -6.91 -2.04
N LEU A 116 -20.81 -6.98 -0.87
CA LEU A 116 -19.39 -7.22 -0.74
C LEU A 116 -19.08 -8.71 -0.84
N VAL A 117 -17.89 -9.04 -1.31
CA VAL A 117 -17.40 -10.43 -1.39
C VAL A 117 -16.03 -10.57 -0.75
N GLN A 118 -15.74 -11.77 -0.25
CA GLN A 118 -14.39 -12.19 0.10
C GLN A 118 -13.77 -12.92 -1.10
N GLN A 119 -12.50 -12.64 -1.42
CA GLN A 119 -11.84 -13.31 -2.55
C GLN A 119 -11.38 -14.71 -2.15
N GLU A 120 -11.37 -15.65 -3.09
CA GLU A 120 -10.80 -16.98 -2.84
C GLU A 120 -9.33 -16.92 -2.39
N ASP A 121 -8.61 -15.91 -2.90
CA ASP A 121 -7.25 -15.56 -2.55
C ASP A 121 -7.03 -15.17 -1.07
N ASP A 122 -8.11 -14.84 -0.34
CA ASP A 122 -8.06 -14.45 1.07
C ASP A 122 -8.25 -15.67 2.00
N LYS A 123 -8.38 -16.90 1.46
CA LYS A 123 -8.35 -18.16 2.24
C LYS A 123 -6.97 -18.36 2.91
N PRO A 124 -6.90 -18.97 4.11
CA PRO A 124 -5.67 -19.08 4.89
C PRO A 124 -4.47 -19.65 4.12
N GLU A 125 -4.67 -20.69 3.31
CA GLU A 125 -3.63 -21.36 2.54
C GLU A 125 -3.11 -20.47 1.40
N ALA A 126 -4.02 -19.80 0.69
CA ALA A 126 -3.69 -18.88 -0.39
C ALA A 126 -2.94 -17.65 0.14
N VAL A 127 -3.37 -17.11 1.29
CA VAL A 127 -2.68 -16.01 1.98
C VAL A 127 -1.25 -16.39 2.34
N ALA A 128 -1.05 -17.56 2.95
CA ALA A 128 0.28 -18.03 3.33
C ALA A 128 1.21 -18.19 2.12
N ALA A 129 0.71 -18.75 1.01
CA ALA A 129 1.46 -18.87 -0.23
C ALA A 129 1.85 -17.49 -0.80
N ARG A 130 0.91 -16.54 -0.87
CA ARG A 130 1.16 -15.18 -1.37
C ARG A 130 2.17 -14.41 -0.53
N LEU A 131 2.11 -14.55 0.79
CA LEU A 131 3.04 -13.89 1.71
C LEU A 131 4.46 -14.44 1.57
N ARG A 132 4.61 -15.76 1.41
CA ARG A 132 5.91 -16.39 1.12
C ARG A 132 6.48 -15.90 -0.21
N GLN A 133 5.70 -15.96 -1.28
CA GLN A 133 6.10 -15.49 -2.60
C GLN A 133 6.51 -14.01 -2.58
N TYR A 134 5.76 -13.17 -1.88
CA TYR A 134 6.13 -11.76 -1.72
C TYR A 134 7.48 -11.60 -1.05
N LYS A 135 7.76 -12.34 0.03
CA LYS A 135 9.04 -12.24 0.77
C LYS A 135 10.23 -12.54 -0.14
N ASP A 136 10.16 -13.61 -0.92
CA ASP A 136 11.25 -14.04 -1.79
C ASP A 136 11.52 -13.02 -2.92
N VAL A 137 10.44 -12.50 -3.50
CA VAL A 137 10.52 -11.54 -4.62
C VAL A 137 10.89 -10.13 -4.16
N ALA A 138 10.40 -9.69 -3.00
CA ALA A 138 10.62 -8.33 -2.50
C ALA A 138 11.98 -8.16 -1.81
N LYS A 139 12.57 -9.23 -1.25
CA LYS A 139 13.85 -9.14 -0.52
C LYS A 139 14.97 -8.46 -1.35
N PRO A 140 15.24 -8.85 -2.61
CA PRO A 140 16.25 -8.17 -3.42
C PRO A 140 15.97 -6.67 -3.64
N VAL A 141 14.69 -6.29 -3.81
CA VAL A 141 14.28 -4.89 -4.01
C VAL A 141 14.50 -4.07 -2.74
N ILE A 142 14.16 -4.65 -1.58
CA ILE A 142 14.37 -4.01 -0.27
C ILE A 142 15.87 -3.79 -0.03
N GLU A 143 16.71 -4.79 -0.27
CA GLU A 143 18.16 -4.66 -0.09
C GLU A 143 18.79 -3.63 -1.05
N LEU A 144 18.32 -3.55 -2.29
CA LEU A 144 18.74 -2.53 -3.25
C LEU A 144 18.48 -1.11 -2.72
N TYR A 145 17.26 -0.81 -2.26
CA TYR A 145 16.95 0.53 -1.78
C TYR A 145 17.53 0.83 -0.39
N LYS A 146 17.82 -0.22 0.39
CA LYS A 146 18.55 -0.11 1.65
C LYS A 146 20.00 0.30 1.42
N SER A 147 20.70 -0.31 0.47
CA SER A 147 22.11 0.02 0.18
C SER A 147 22.28 1.44 -0.37
N ARG A 148 21.22 2.00 -0.97
CA ARG A 148 21.16 3.39 -1.45
C ARG A 148 20.80 4.42 -0.37
N GLY A 149 20.45 4.00 0.84
CA GLY A 149 20.13 4.91 1.94
C GLY A 149 18.79 5.66 1.79
N VAL A 150 17.91 5.22 0.88
CA VAL A 150 16.59 5.85 0.66
C VAL A 150 15.44 5.03 1.27
N LEU A 151 15.73 3.85 1.82
CA LEU A 151 14.74 2.97 2.44
C LEU A 151 14.46 3.34 3.89
N HIS A 152 13.18 3.55 4.19
CA HIS A 152 12.62 3.66 5.52
C HIS A 152 11.72 2.45 5.80
N GLN A 153 11.91 1.80 6.94
CA GLN A 153 11.13 0.64 7.34
C GLN A 153 10.25 0.95 8.55
N PHE A 154 8.95 0.81 8.38
CA PHE A 154 8.02 0.75 9.50
C PHE A 154 7.86 -0.71 9.93
N SER A 155 8.00 -0.98 11.23
CA SER A 155 7.68 -2.29 11.82
C SER A 155 6.64 -2.12 12.92
N GLY A 156 5.54 -2.87 12.84
CA GLY A 156 4.46 -2.80 13.82
C GLY A 156 3.22 -3.57 13.39
N THR A 157 2.24 -3.66 14.27
CA THR A 157 0.98 -4.39 14.05
C THR A 157 -0.24 -3.48 13.93
N GLU A 158 -0.13 -2.23 14.37
CA GLU A 158 -1.26 -1.31 14.47
C GLU A 158 -1.27 -0.29 13.32
N THR A 159 -2.36 -0.26 12.55
CA THR A 159 -2.50 0.62 11.37
C THR A 159 -2.49 2.10 11.73
N ASN A 160 -3.06 2.46 12.89
CA ASN A 160 -3.07 3.82 13.44
C ASN A 160 -1.65 4.36 13.76
N LYS A 161 -0.65 3.50 13.95
CA LYS A 161 0.77 3.90 14.13
C LYS A 161 1.53 4.01 12.81
N ILE A 162 1.08 3.31 11.76
CA ILE A 162 1.69 3.41 10.42
C ILE A 162 1.54 4.84 9.88
N TRP A 163 0.35 5.42 10.00
CA TRP A 163 0.06 6.72 9.40
C TRP A 163 0.90 7.87 9.97
N PRO A 164 0.99 8.10 11.30
CA PRO A 164 1.83 9.16 11.86
C PRO A 164 3.30 9.04 11.44
N TYR A 165 3.85 7.82 11.39
CA TYR A 165 5.21 7.58 10.92
C TYR A 165 5.39 8.01 9.46
N VAL A 166 4.48 7.57 8.58
CA VAL A 166 4.54 7.91 7.15
C VAL A 166 4.32 9.40 6.93
N TYR A 167 3.36 10.00 7.63
CA TYR A 167 3.08 11.43 7.55
C TYR A 167 4.32 12.27 7.87
N MET A 168 5.04 11.92 8.95
CA MET A 168 6.27 12.60 9.34
C MET A 168 7.37 12.53 8.26
N LEU A 169 7.53 11.37 7.62
CA LEU A 169 8.50 11.22 6.53
C LEU A 169 8.16 12.10 5.33
N PHE A 170 6.88 12.20 4.97
CA PHE A 170 6.43 13.05 3.88
C PHE A 170 6.49 14.54 4.23
N SER A 171 6.12 14.94 5.45
CA SER A 171 6.16 16.34 5.89
C SER A 171 7.57 16.93 5.90
N ASN A 172 8.59 16.09 6.05
CA ASN A 172 10.00 16.50 5.93
C ASN A 172 10.46 16.74 4.49
N LYS A 173 9.67 16.32 3.50
CA LYS A 173 10.01 16.37 2.06
C LYS A 173 9.10 17.31 1.27
N ILE A 174 7.83 17.39 1.63
CA ILE A 174 6.82 18.20 0.96
C ILE A 174 5.85 18.81 1.97
N THR A 175 5.34 20.00 1.67
CA THR A 175 4.37 20.69 2.53
C THR A 175 3.01 20.00 2.44
N PRO A 176 2.40 19.61 3.58
CA PRO A 176 1.03 19.12 3.60
C PRO A 176 0.07 20.18 3.06
N ILE A 177 -0.97 19.75 2.36
CA ILE A 177 -2.13 20.62 2.10
C ILE A 177 -2.78 20.85 3.46
N GLN A 178 -3.03 22.11 3.83
CA GLN A 178 -3.77 22.44 5.05
C GLN A 178 -5.15 21.76 4.99
N SER A 179 -5.29 20.64 5.69
CA SER A 179 -6.52 19.88 5.83
C SER A 179 -6.82 19.74 7.32
N LYS A 180 -8.08 19.98 7.70
CA LYS A 180 -8.62 19.94 9.06
C LYS A 180 -8.55 18.54 9.73
N GLU A 181 -8.02 17.53 9.04
CA GLU A 181 -8.07 16.12 9.44
C GLU A 181 -6.69 15.54 9.85
N ALA A 182 -5.73 16.37 10.24
CA ALA A 182 -4.39 15.93 10.63
C ALA A 182 -4.32 15.21 12.01
N TYR A 183 -5.46 14.93 12.65
CA TYR A 183 -5.54 14.31 13.97
C TYR A 183 -6.60 13.20 14.01
#